data_AF-B4IKG1-F1
#
_entry.id   AF-B4IKG1-F1
#
_cell.length_a   1.000
_cell.length_b   1.000
_cell.length_c   1.000
_cell.angle_alpha   90.00
_cell.angle_beta   90.00
_cell.angle_gamma   90.00
#
_symmetry.space_group_name_H-M   'P 1'
#
loop_
_entity.id
_entity.type
_entity.pdbx_description
1 polymer ?
#
loop_
_entity_poly.entity_id
_entity_poly.type
_entity_poly.pdbx_seq_one_letter_code
_entity_poly.pdbx_strand_id
1 'polypeptide(L)'
;IITNLKFWGRSESIITKTLMLLSELSVHFNSVRKLARLEEVQFMLTHHTSEHFPFLGTNSSLSEMRCRTMFYTSLGRLLMFDLGEDEERFYNFLEPLTNQFESLGSVMMDNNIFSNEEAKKVIIGLARDLRGLALPLNARIQYTMLFEWLYYADYLPILLRAMDLWAHDPAVTTPILKLFAELVHCRTQRLAGNVSSPMGILLFREASKLICIYGNRILHQEVPRERLYPMRLKGIAICFLILKNSLGGNYVNCGVFKLYGDDTLDSVLNIIAKLILTIEQRDLIEYPKLSTAYYNLLNCLSQDHVSYLGCLGASRIRLHFEKSYLWTGRIRFTQNMSTFRRDVVNLPKSTAAFSCDRPMCDGGFEPSEPESSPH
;
A
#
# COMPACT_ATOMS: atom_id res chain seq x y z
N ILE A 1 -11.34 -27.87 13.04
CA ILE A 1 -11.17 -26.48 12.53
C ILE A 1 -12.50 -25.94 12.00
N ILE A 2 -13.08 -26.54 10.94
CA ILE A 2 -14.33 -26.06 10.33
C ILE A 2 -15.46 -25.93 11.36
N THR A 3 -15.69 -26.94 12.20
CA THR A 3 -16.72 -26.88 13.25
C THR A 3 -16.56 -25.66 14.16
N ASN A 4 -15.34 -25.33 14.56
CA ASN A 4 -15.09 -24.15 15.38
C ASN A 4 -15.41 -22.86 14.61
N LEU A 5 -14.98 -22.76 13.34
CA LEU A 5 -15.23 -21.57 12.53
C LEU A 5 -16.71 -21.39 12.16
N LYS A 6 -17.47 -22.49 12.01
CA LYS A 6 -18.91 -22.48 11.73
C LYS A 6 -19.73 -22.07 12.96
N PHE A 7 -19.51 -22.72 14.10
CA PHE A 7 -20.40 -22.61 15.27
C PHE A 7 -19.91 -21.63 16.34
N TRP A 8 -18.61 -21.32 16.36
CA TRP A 8 -18.01 -20.41 17.36
C TRP A 8 -17.52 -19.10 16.72
N GLY A 9 -18.15 -18.68 15.62
CA GLY A 9 -17.80 -17.48 14.84
C GLY A 9 -17.99 -16.13 15.56
N ARG A 10 -18.43 -16.14 16.84
CA ARG A 10 -18.55 -14.96 17.71
C ARG A 10 -17.56 -14.96 18.89
N SER A 11 -16.68 -15.97 18.97
CA SER A 11 -15.70 -16.09 20.06
C SER A 11 -14.31 -15.79 19.53
N GLU A 12 -13.85 -14.54 19.69
CA GLU A 12 -12.53 -14.08 19.20
C GLU A 12 -11.38 -15.01 19.65
N SER A 13 -11.44 -15.51 20.89
CA SER A 13 -10.44 -16.44 21.45
C SER A 13 -10.42 -17.79 20.73
N ILE A 14 -11.59 -18.39 20.50
CA ILE A 14 -11.69 -19.70 19.81
C ILE A 14 -11.29 -19.54 18.34
N ILE A 15 -11.76 -18.49 17.68
CA ILE A 15 -11.42 -18.20 16.28
C ILE A 15 -9.91 -18.01 16.14
N THR A 16 -9.30 -17.19 16.99
CA THR A 16 -7.86 -16.92 16.93
C THR A 16 -7.05 -18.19 17.09
N LYS A 17 -7.32 -19.00 18.13
CA LYS A 17 -6.59 -20.27 18.35
C LYS A 17 -6.83 -21.27 17.21
N THR A 18 -8.04 -21.33 16.69
CA THR A 18 -8.40 -22.22 15.56
C THR A 18 -7.65 -21.82 14.28
N LEU A 19 -7.57 -20.52 13.99
CA LEU A 19 -6.87 -20.02 12.81
C LEU A 19 -5.35 -20.07 12.96
N MET A 20 -4.83 -19.95 14.19
CA MET A 20 -3.41 -20.21 14.45
C MET A 20 -3.05 -21.66 14.10
N LEU A 21 -3.86 -22.63 14.55
CA LEU A 21 -3.68 -24.03 14.19
C LEU A 21 -3.76 -24.25 12.67
N LEU A 22 -4.76 -23.67 11.99
CA LEU A 22 -4.86 -23.76 10.52
C LEU A 22 -3.64 -23.13 9.83
N SER A 23 -3.17 -21.99 10.32
CA SER A 23 -1.97 -21.32 9.79
C SER A 23 -0.74 -22.21 9.95
N GLU A 24 -0.51 -22.79 11.12
CA GLU A 24 0.62 -23.71 11.38
C GLU A 24 0.58 -24.94 10.47
N LEU A 25 -0.59 -25.53 10.30
CA LEU A 25 -0.82 -26.67 9.42
C LEU A 25 -0.59 -26.33 7.94
N SER A 26 -0.82 -25.09 7.53
CA SER A 26 -0.66 -24.62 6.14
C SER A 26 0.74 -24.10 5.79
N VAL A 27 1.72 -24.12 6.71
CA VAL A 27 3.10 -23.67 6.40
C VAL A 27 3.92 -24.73 5.68
N HIS A 28 3.84 -25.98 6.12
CA HIS A 28 4.77 -27.02 5.68
C HIS A 28 4.26 -27.76 4.45
N PHE A 29 5.09 -27.89 3.41
CA PHE A 29 4.75 -28.53 2.15
C PHE A 29 4.07 -29.91 2.31
N ASN A 30 4.63 -30.79 3.16
CA ASN A 30 4.06 -32.12 3.38
C ASN A 30 2.67 -32.10 4.02
N SER A 31 2.42 -31.16 4.93
CA SER A 31 1.12 -30.98 5.56
C SER A 31 0.12 -30.42 4.55
N VAL A 32 0.50 -29.36 3.83
CA VAL A 32 -0.32 -28.74 2.77
C VAL A 32 -0.72 -29.78 1.72
N ARG A 33 0.21 -30.61 1.24
CA ARG A 33 -0.06 -31.67 0.26
C ARG A 33 -1.15 -32.65 0.70
N LYS A 34 -1.18 -32.99 1.99
CA LYS A 34 -2.20 -33.89 2.55
C LYS A 34 -3.52 -33.16 2.75
N LEU A 35 -3.46 -31.95 3.30
CA LEU A 35 -4.63 -31.13 3.60
C LEU A 35 -5.38 -30.71 2.34
N ALA A 36 -4.67 -30.28 1.29
CA ALA A 36 -5.26 -29.84 0.04
C ALA A 36 -6.11 -30.92 -0.65
N ARG A 37 -5.96 -32.20 -0.29
CA ARG A 37 -6.76 -33.30 -0.85
C ARG A 37 -8.02 -33.62 -0.03
N LEU A 38 -8.18 -33.02 1.15
CA LEU A 38 -9.34 -33.26 2.00
C LEU A 38 -10.56 -32.51 1.45
N GLU A 39 -11.71 -33.19 1.44
CA GLU A 39 -12.99 -32.60 1.03
C GLU A 39 -13.34 -31.39 1.89
N GLU A 40 -12.98 -31.41 3.18
CA GLU A 40 -13.17 -30.29 4.11
C GLU A 40 -12.38 -29.05 3.68
N VAL A 41 -11.16 -29.23 3.17
CA VAL A 41 -10.34 -28.11 2.68
C VAL A 41 -10.87 -27.61 1.35
N GLN A 42 -11.31 -28.50 0.45
CA GLN A 42 -11.97 -28.08 -0.79
C GLN A 42 -13.26 -27.32 -0.52
N PHE A 43 -14.06 -27.76 0.47
CA PHE A 43 -15.21 -27.02 0.96
C PHE A 43 -14.81 -25.62 1.44
N MET A 44 -13.77 -25.49 2.25
CA MET A 44 -13.29 -24.18 2.69
C MET A 44 -12.83 -23.29 1.54
N LEU A 45 -12.15 -23.84 0.53
CA LEU A 45 -11.67 -23.08 -0.63
C LEU A 45 -12.82 -22.58 -1.52
N THR A 46 -13.93 -23.30 -1.60
CA THR A 46 -15.08 -22.96 -2.46
C THR A 46 -16.19 -22.19 -1.73
N HIS A 47 -16.27 -22.31 -0.41
CA HIS A 47 -17.40 -21.80 0.40
C HIS A 47 -16.94 -20.84 1.51
N HIS A 48 -15.94 -19.99 1.23
CA HIS A 48 -15.36 -19.05 2.19
C HIS A 48 -16.18 -17.76 2.33
N THR A 49 -17.47 -17.89 2.66
CA THR A 49 -18.42 -16.78 2.80
C THR A 49 -18.95 -16.65 4.23
N SER A 50 -19.66 -15.56 4.54
CA SER A 50 -20.30 -15.37 5.84
C SER A 50 -21.45 -16.34 6.12
N GLU A 51 -22.00 -16.99 5.08
CA GLU A 51 -23.01 -18.04 5.21
C GLU A 51 -22.45 -19.26 5.95
N HIS A 52 -21.20 -19.63 5.64
CA HIS A 52 -20.54 -20.77 6.27
C HIS A 52 -19.60 -20.36 7.40
N PHE A 53 -19.02 -19.17 7.36
CA PHE A 53 -18.06 -18.69 8.34
C PHE A 53 -18.48 -17.31 8.87
N PRO A 54 -19.29 -17.25 9.95
CA PRO A 54 -19.93 -16.01 10.41
C PRO A 54 -18.98 -14.82 10.65
N PHE A 55 -17.72 -15.10 11.04
CA PHE A 55 -16.70 -14.07 11.28
C PHE A 55 -16.27 -13.30 10.00
N LEU A 56 -16.67 -13.78 8.81
CA LEU A 56 -16.46 -13.09 7.53
C LEU A 56 -17.55 -12.03 7.25
N GLY A 57 -18.67 -12.06 7.97
CA GLY A 57 -19.80 -11.15 7.75
C GLY A 57 -19.63 -9.77 8.40
N THR A 58 -20.44 -8.81 7.96
CA THR A 58 -20.52 -7.42 8.46
C THR A 58 -21.11 -7.32 9.87
N ASN A 59 -21.78 -8.38 10.35
CA ASN A 59 -22.27 -8.48 11.73
C ASN A 59 -21.13 -8.64 12.77
N SER A 60 -19.92 -8.95 12.33
CA SER A 60 -18.76 -9.11 13.20
C SER A 60 -18.25 -7.77 13.71
N SER A 61 -17.64 -7.78 14.90
CA SER A 61 -16.92 -6.63 15.44
C SER A 61 -15.62 -6.35 14.68
N LEU A 62 -15.11 -5.13 14.77
CA LEU A 62 -13.86 -4.74 14.12
C LEU A 62 -12.64 -5.51 14.65
N SER A 63 -12.68 -6.01 15.89
CA SER A 63 -11.62 -6.86 16.46
C SER A 63 -11.63 -8.25 15.84
N GLU A 64 -12.79 -8.88 15.77
CA GLU A 64 -12.97 -10.21 15.16
C GLU A 64 -12.52 -10.22 13.70
N MET A 65 -12.88 -9.18 12.93
CA MET A 65 -12.49 -9.07 11.53
C MET A 65 -10.95 -9.06 11.31
N ARG A 66 -10.11 -8.87 12.35
CA ARG A 66 -8.64 -8.96 12.23
C ARG A 66 -8.18 -10.38 11.88
N CYS A 67 -8.93 -11.39 12.28
CA CYS A 67 -8.56 -12.80 12.05
C CYS A 67 -8.68 -13.21 10.57
N ARG A 68 -9.47 -12.46 9.79
CA ARG A 68 -9.68 -12.67 8.34
C ARG A 68 -8.38 -12.73 7.55
N THR A 69 -7.40 -11.88 7.86
CA THR A 69 -6.09 -11.93 7.21
C THR A 69 -5.40 -13.27 7.43
N MET A 70 -5.46 -13.85 8.64
CA MET A 70 -4.85 -15.16 8.94
C MET A 70 -5.59 -16.30 8.23
N PHE A 71 -6.92 -16.21 8.15
CA PHE A 71 -7.74 -17.16 7.42
C PHE A 71 -7.38 -17.19 5.93
N TYR A 72 -7.40 -16.05 5.24
CA TYR A 72 -7.03 -15.99 3.82
C TYR A 72 -5.54 -16.25 3.55
N THR A 73 -4.66 -15.96 4.50
CA THR A 73 -3.25 -16.41 4.41
C THR A 73 -3.17 -17.93 4.35
N SER A 74 -3.96 -18.62 5.19
CA SER A 74 -3.95 -20.08 5.24
C SER A 74 -4.64 -20.68 4.02
N LEU A 75 -5.78 -20.13 3.59
CA LEU A 75 -6.46 -20.54 2.36
C LEU A 75 -5.58 -20.32 1.13
N GLY A 76 -4.92 -19.17 1.02
CA GLY A 76 -4.00 -18.89 -0.08
C GLY A 76 -2.89 -19.94 -0.16
N ARG A 77 -2.26 -20.32 0.96
CA ARG A 77 -1.25 -21.40 0.96
C ARG A 77 -1.81 -22.75 0.49
N LEU A 78 -3.03 -23.09 0.89
CA LEU A 78 -3.69 -24.34 0.49
C LEU A 78 -4.09 -24.33 -0.99
N LEU A 79 -4.61 -23.20 -1.47
CA LEU A 79 -4.98 -23.00 -2.88
C LEU A 79 -3.75 -23.13 -3.79
N MET A 80 -2.65 -22.45 -3.44
CA MET A 80 -1.44 -22.41 -4.26
C MET A 80 -0.75 -23.78 -4.44
N PHE A 81 -1.08 -24.78 -3.63
CA PHE A 81 -0.39 -26.07 -3.66
C PHE A 81 -0.49 -26.77 -5.02
N ASP A 82 -1.69 -26.81 -5.60
CA ASP A 82 -1.97 -27.45 -6.90
C ASP A 82 -2.61 -26.46 -7.90
N LEU A 83 -2.44 -25.14 -7.70
CA LEU A 83 -3.05 -24.15 -8.59
C LEU A 83 -2.31 -24.08 -9.94
N GLY A 84 -0.97 -24.06 -9.94
CA GLY A 84 -0.19 -23.91 -11.16
C GLY A 84 -0.59 -22.63 -11.93
N GLU A 85 -1.03 -22.81 -13.18
CA GLU A 85 -1.51 -21.75 -14.08
C GLU A 85 -3.04 -21.81 -14.31
N ASP A 86 -3.77 -22.52 -13.45
CA ASP A 86 -5.22 -22.69 -13.56
C ASP A 86 -5.96 -21.40 -13.15
N GLU A 87 -6.13 -20.50 -14.13
CA GLU A 87 -6.84 -19.23 -13.96
C GLU A 87 -8.30 -19.42 -13.56
N GLU A 88 -8.99 -20.40 -14.16
CA GLU A 88 -10.40 -20.66 -13.88
C GLU A 88 -10.59 -21.02 -12.40
N ARG A 89 -9.77 -21.93 -11.87
CA ARG A 89 -9.80 -22.28 -10.45
C ARG A 89 -9.48 -21.09 -9.55
N PHE A 90 -8.56 -20.22 -9.96
CA PHE A 90 -8.23 -19.02 -9.20
C PHE A 90 -9.39 -18.02 -9.18
N TYR A 91 -10.04 -17.78 -10.31
CA TYR A 91 -11.18 -16.86 -10.40
C TYR A 91 -12.44 -17.41 -9.73
N ASN A 92 -12.67 -18.73 -9.78
CA ASN A 92 -13.72 -19.39 -8.98
C ASN A 92 -13.48 -19.21 -7.48
N PHE A 93 -12.22 -19.26 -7.03
CA PHE A 93 -11.89 -18.91 -5.64
C PHE A 93 -12.15 -17.42 -5.34
N LEU A 94 -11.98 -16.51 -6.30
CA LEU A 94 -12.20 -15.08 -6.09
C LEU A 94 -13.67 -14.65 -6.20
N GLU A 95 -14.56 -15.49 -6.74
CA GLU A 95 -15.97 -15.17 -6.97
C GLU A 95 -16.68 -14.56 -5.74
N PRO A 96 -16.53 -15.07 -4.50
CA PRO A 96 -17.17 -14.44 -3.34
C PRO A 96 -16.66 -13.02 -3.05
N LEU A 97 -15.40 -12.71 -3.39
CA LEU A 97 -14.82 -11.38 -3.25
C LEU A 97 -15.27 -10.46 -4.39
N THR A 98 -15.38 -10.99 -5.62
CA THR A 98 -15.96 -10.30 -6.78
C THR A 98 -17.36 -9.79 -6.46
N ASN A 99 -18.24 -10.67 -5.97
CA ASN A 99 -19.61 -10.30 -5.60
C ASN A 99 -19.66 -9.18 -4.54
N GLN A 100 -18.73 -9.19 -3.58
CA GLN A 100 -18.62 -8.12 -2.58
C GLN A 100 -18.15 -6.79 -3.19
N PHE A 101 -17.21 -6.80 -4.12
CA PHE A 101 -16.77 -5.60 -4.82
C PHE A 101 -17.86 -5.01 -5.71
N GLU A 102 -18.56 -5.83 -6.48
CA GLU A 102 -19.65 -5.39 -7.36
C GLU A 102 -20.82 -4.79 -6.57
N SER A 103 -21.24 -5.47 -5.49
CA SER A 103 -22.27 -4.95 -4.58
C SER A 103 -21.84 -3.65 -3.91
N LEU A 104 -20.56 -3.47 -3.63
CA LEU A 104 -20.04 -2.25 -3.03
C LEU A 104 -19.93 -1.12 -4.06
N GLY A 105 -19.53 -1.44 -5.29
CA GLY A 105 -19.41 -0.48 -6.39
C GLY A 105 -20.72 0.24 -6.67
N SER A 106 -21.84 -0.50 -6.70
CA SER A 106 -23.18 0.09 -6.84
C SER A 106 -23.55 0.98 -5.65
N VAL A 107 -23.31 0.50 -4.43
CA VAL A 107 -23.58 1.23 -3.19
C VAL A 107 -22.81 2.55 -3.07
N MET A 108 -21.53 2.57 -3.46
CA MET A 108 -20.69 3.76 -3.33
C MET A 108 -21.04 4.88 -4.32
N MET A 109 -21.84 4.57 -5.35
CA MET A 109 -22.43 5.57 -6.25
C MET A 109 -23.72 6.19 -5.69
N ASP A 110 -24.39 5.49 -4.76
CA ASP A 110 -25.64 5.93 -4.14
C ASP A 110 -25.39 6.64 -2.79
N ASN A 111 -25.85 7.89 -2.64
CA ASN A 111 -25.55 8.77 -1.49
C ASN A 111 -26.27 8.42 -0.16
N ASN A 112 -26.62 7.16 0.11
CA ASN A 112 -27.38 6.77 1.31
C ASN A 112 -26.49 6.56 2.57
N ILE A 113 -26.85 7.23 3.67
CA ILE A 113 -26.05 7.28 4.92
C ILE A 113 -25.99 5.94 5.66
N PHE A 114 -27.08 5.16 5.71
CA PHE A 114 -27.07 3.83 6.36
C PHE A 114 -26.23 2.80 5.61
N SER A 115 -26.16 2.93 4.28
CA SER A 115 -25.29 2.14 3.41
C SER A 115 -23.80 2.32 3.78
N ASN A 116 -23.46 3.44 4.40
CA ASN A 116 -22.09 3.86 4.67
C ASN A 116 -21.39 3.00 5.75
N GLU A 117 -22.08 2.63 6.84
CA GLU A 117 -21.47 1.80 7.90
C GLU A 117 -21.29 0.33 7.49
N GLU A 118 -22.26 -0.21 6.75
CA GLU A 118 -22.12 -1.55 6.19
C GLU A 118 -21.03 -1.58 5.10
N ALA A 119 -21.02 -0.61 4.20
CA ALA A 119 -19.98 -0.44 3.18
C ALA A 119 -18.57 -0.32 3.80
N LYS A 120 -18.41 0.44 4.90
CA LYS A 120 -17.14 0.49 5.65
C LYS A 120 -16.70 -0.90 6.08
N LYS A 121 -17.60 -1.70 6.67
CA LYS A 121 -17.26 -3.04 7.13
C LYS A 121 -16.94 -3.98 5.97
N VAL A 122 -17.65 -3.89 4.85
CA VAL A 122 -17.33 -4.67 3.64
C VAL A 122 -15.92 -4.31 3.14
N ILE A 123 -15.60 -3.02 2.99
CA ILE A 123 -14.26 -2.54 2.62
C ILE A 123 -13.17 -3.03 3.58
N ILE A 124 -13.41 -2.89 4.89
CA ILE A 124 -12.46 -3.34 5.92
C ILE A 124 -12.21 -4.84 5.78
N GLY A 125 -13.26 -5.59 5.49
CA GLY A 125 -13.23 -7.01 5.22
C GLY A 125 -12.39 -7.36 4.00
N LEU A 126 -12.78 -6.85 2.84
CA LEU A 126 -12.09 -7.02 1.55
C LEU A 126 -10.60 -6.69 1.67
N ALA A 127 -10.25 -5.56 2.27
CA ALA A 127 -8.85 -5.16 2.45
C ALA A 127 -8.06 -6.16 3.31
N ARG A 128 -8.69 -6.79 4.31
CA ARG A 128 -8.03 -7.81 5.17
C ARG A 128 -7.93 -9.17 4.50
N ASP A 129 -8.94 -9.55 3.73
CA ASP A 129 -9.02 -10.79 2.97
C ASP A 129 -7.96 -10.79 1.88
N LEU A 130 -7.97 -9.76 1.02
CA LEU A 130 -6.99 -9.59 -0.05
C LEU A 130 -5.57 -9.50 0.47
N ARG A 131 -5.35 -8.80 1.60
CA ARG A 131 -4.02 -8.76 2.21
C ARG A 131 -3.59 -10.16 2.67
N GLY A 132 -4.52 -10.92 3.24
CA GLY A 132 -4.30 -12.31 3.62
C GLY A 132 -3.95 -13.17 2.41
N LEU A 133 -4.69 -13.04 1.32
CA LEU A 133 -4.50 -13.80 0.09
C LEU A 133 -3.19 -13.44 -0.62
N ALA A 134 -2.81 -12.15 -0.67
CA ALA A 134 -1.61 -11.69 -1.34
C ALA A 134 -0.31 -12.11 -0.63
N LEU A 135 -0.35 -12.34 0.69
CA LEU A 135 0.81 -12.74 1.50
C LEU A 135 1.50 -14.03 1.00
N PRO A 136 0.79 -15.15 0.75
CA PRO A 136 1.38 -16.39 0.25
C PRO A 136 1.72 -16.38 -1.24
N LEU A 137 1.25 -15.42 -2.04
CA LEU A 137 1.55 -15.32 -3.48
C LEU A 137 2.98 -14.84 -3.72
N ASN A 138 3.93 -15.76 -3.71
CA ASN A 138 5.36 -15.48 -3.95
C ASN A 138 5.81 -15.81 -5.37
N ALA A 139 5.02 -16.59 -6.11
CA ALA A 139 5.27 -16.90 -7.50
C ALA A 139 4.58 -15.87 -8.41
N ARG A 140 5.23 -15.58 -9.52
CA ARG A 140 4.84 -14.48 -10.42
C ARG A 140 3.48 -14.72 -11.04
N ILE A 141 3.23 -15.91 -11.56
CA ILE A 141 2.01 -16.25 -12.31
C ILE A 141 0.77 -15.97 -11.44
N GLN A 142 0.71 -16.53 -10.24
CA GLN A 142 -0.46 -16.40 -9.36
C GLN A 142 -0.60 -14.98 -8.80
N TYR A 143 0.52 -14.28 -8.60
CA TYR A 143 0.48 -12.85 -8.25
C TYR A 143 -0.05 -11.99 -9.41
N THR A 144 0.33 -12.30 -10.66
CA THR A 144 -0.19 -11.63 -11.86
C THR A 144 -1.70 -11.82 -11.95
N MET A 145 -2.22 -13.06 -11.80
CA MET A 145 -3.67 -13.32 -11.81
C MET A 145 -4.42 -12.45 -10.78
N LEU A 146 -3.89 -12.33 -9.55
CA LEU A 146 -4.49 -11.45 -8.53
C LEU A 146 -4.44 -9.98 -8.94
N PHE A 147 -3.30 -9.52 -9.47
CA PHE A 147 -3.14 -8.13 -9.88
C PHE A 147 -4.05 -7.77 -11.05
N GLU A 148 -4.15 -8.63 -12.07
CA GLU A 148 -5.00 -8.42 -13.24
C GLU A 148 -6.47 -8.38 -12.84
N TRP A 149 -6.92 -9.29 -11.98
CA TRP A 149 -8.26 -9.23 -11.40
C TRP A 149 -8.52 -7.94 -10.63
N LEU A 150 -7.58 -7.47 -9.80
CA LEU A 150 -7.73 -6.22 -9.07
C LEU A 150 -7.74 -4.98 -9.98
N TYR A 151 -6.91 -4.97 -11.02
CA TYR A 151 -6.66 -3.81 -11.86
C TYR A 151 -7.68 -3.68 -12.99
N TYR A 152 -7.91 -4.74 -13.79
CA TYR A 152 -8.77 -4.67 -14.97
C TYR A 152 -10.27 -4.71 -14.66
N ALA A 153 -10.66 -5.16 -13.46
CA ALA A 153 -12.04 -5.09 -12.98
C ALA A 153 -12.33 -3.83 -12.14
N ASP A 154 -11.42 -2.84 -12.13
CA ASP A 154 -11.58 -1.55 -11.44
C ASP A 154 -11.82 -1.63 -9.91
N TYR A 155 -11.33 -2.68 -9.25
CA TYR A 155 -11.46 -2.83 -7.79
C TYR A 155 -10.49 -1.95 -6.99
N LEU A 156 -9.31 -1.65 -7.54
CA LEU A 156 -8.37 -0.70 -6.90
C LEU A 156 -8.98 0.72 -6.76
N PRO A 157 -9.62 1.31 -7.80
CA PRO A 157 -10.38 2.55 -7.67
C PRO A 157 -11.41 2.58 -6.52
N ILE A 158 -12.13 1.47 -6.28
CA ILE A 158 -13.08 1.36 -5.17
C ILE A 158 -12.36 1.54 -3.81
N LEU A 159 -11.19 0.91 -3.64
CA LEU A 159 -10.37 1.07 -2.43
C LEU A 159 -9.80 2.49 -2.29
N LEU A 160 -9.42 3.14 -3.40
CA LEU A 160 -8.97 4.54 -3.40
C LEU A 160 -10.11 5.49 -3.01
N ARG A 161 -11.32 5.25 -3.51
CA ARG A 161 -12.50 6.04 -3.15
C ARG A 161 -12.84 5.88 -1.67
N ALA A 162 -12.75 4.66 -1.13
CA ALA A 162 -12.94 4.41 0.29
C ALA A 162 -11.89 5.14 1.15
N MET A 163 -10.63 5.19 0.70
CA MET A 163 -9.57 5.95 1.37
C MET A 163 -9.89 7.44 1.45
N ASP A 164 -10.47 8.03 0.40
CA ASP A 164 -10.84 9.44 0.37
C ASP A 164 -12.07 9.75 1.25
N LEU A 165 -13.13 8.93 1.15
CA LEU A 165 -14.36 9.11 1.92
C LEU A 165 -14.16 8.99 3.43
N TRP A 166 -13.32 8.04 3.85
CA TRP A 166 -13.10 7.71 5.26
C TRP A 166 -11.68 7.97 5.74
N ALA A 167 -11.02 8.98 5.16
CA ALA A 167 -9.62 9.31 5.48
C ALA A 167 -9.38 9.56 6.99
N HIS A 168 -10.40 10.03 7.70
CA HIS A 168 -10.38 10.32 9.14
C HIS A 168 -10.55 9.09 10.04
N ASP A 169 -10.90 7.92 9.49
CA ASP A 169 -11.16 6.69 10.24
C ASP A 169 -10.07 5.62 10.01
N PRO A 170 -9.13 5.43 10.96
CA PRO A 170 -8.10 4.42 10.88
C PRO A 170 -8.60 2.97 10.85
N ALA A 171 -9.84 2.71 11.27
CA ALA A 171 -10.42 1.38 11.13
C ALA A 171 -10.53 0.96 9.66
N VAL A 172 -10.81 1.93 8.78
CA VAL A 172 -10.91 1.77 7.32
C VAL A 172 -9.56 1.98 6.64
N THR A 173 -8.86 3.08 6.94
CA THR A 173 -7.64 3.43 6.20
C THR A 173 -6.49 2.47 6.48
N THR A 174 -6.35 1.98 7.72
CA THR A 174 -5.22 1.09 8.07
C THR A 174 -5.25 -0.24 7.30
N PRO A 175 -6.37 -0.99 7.21
CA PRO A 175 -6.46 -2.18 6.37
C PRO A 175 -6.08 -1.95 4.91
N ILE A 176 -6.59 -0.89 4.27
CA ILE A 176 -6.32 -0.57 2.86
C ILE A 176 -4.83 -0.24 2.67
N LEU A 177 -4.26 0.64 3.51
CA LEU A 177 -2.83 0.96 3.48
C LEU A 177 -1.97 -0.29 3.65
N LYS A 178 -2.36 -1.21 4.55
CA LYS A 178 -1.65 -2.47 4.76
C LYS A 178 -1.80 -3.46 3.61
N LEU A 179 -2.92 -3.45 2.89
CA LEU A 179 -3.10 -4.21 1.65
C LEU A 179 -2.12 -3.68 0.60
N PHE A 180 -2.10 -2.37 0.34
CA PHE A 180 -1.16 -1.81 -0.64
C PHE A 180 0.30 -2.03 -0.25
N ALA A 181 0.64 -1.87 1.04
CA ALA A 181 1.98 -2.19 1.54
C ALA A 181 2.36 -3.65 1.30
N GLU A 182 1.37 -4.56 1.32
CA GLU A 182 1.57 -5.94 0.92
C GLU A 182 1.75 -6.03 -0.59
N LEU A 183 0.84 -5.51 -1.42
CA LEU A 183 0.90 -5.61 -2.89
C LEU A 183 2.26 -5.13 -3.45
N VAL A 184 2.74 -3.96 -3.02
CA VAL A 184 4.03 -3.41 -3.53
C VAL A 184 5.26 -4.16 -3.01
N HIS A 185 5.12 -5.06 -2.04
CA HIS A 185 6.27 -5.71 -1.43
C HIS A 185 6.79 -6.88 -2.27
N CYS A 186 7.84 -6.64 -3.06
CA CYS A 186 8.57 -7.70 -3.73
C CYS A 186 9.45 -8.48 -2.72
N ARG A 187 9.00 -9.65 -2.24
CA ARG A 187 9.80 -10.53 -1.35
C ARG A 187 10.78 -11.43 -2.08
N THR A 188 10.44 -11.83 -3.29
CA THR A 188 11.14 -12.84 -4.09
C THR A 188 11.23 -12.35 -5.54
N GLN A 189 10.58 -13.05 -6.47
CA GLN A 189 10.52 -12.72 -7.88
C GLN A 189 9.10 -12.40 -8.35
N ARG A 190 8.10 -12.31 -7.44
CA ARG A 190 6.70 -12.12 -7.83
C ARG A 190 6.43 -10.86 -8.65
N LEU A 191 7.23 -9.81 -8.45
CA LEU A 191 7.21 -8.57 -9.23
C LEU A 191 8.48 -8.43 -10.11
N ALA A 192 9.42 -9.35 -10.05
CA ALA A 192 10.68 -9.25 -10.78
C ALA A 192 10.53 -9.78 -12.22
N GLY A 193 11.19 -9.11 -13.17
CA GLY A 193 11.68 -9.79 -14.37
C GLY A 193 10.77 -9.84 -15.60
N ASN A 194 10.24 -8.72 -16.06
CA ASN A 194 10.23 -8.48 -17.51
C ASN A 194 10.12 -7.00 -17.79
N VAL A 195 11.08 -6.47 -18.53
CA VAL A 195 11.07 -5.08 -19.03
C VAL A 195 9.81 -4.80 -19.87
N SER A 196 9.14 -5.86 -20.34
CA SER A 196 7.92 -5.84 -21.13
C SER A 196 6.61 -5.80 -20.32
N SER A 197 6.60 -6.07 -19.00
CA SER A 197 5.35 -6.11 -18.24
C SER A 197 5.03 -4.75 -17.62
N PRO A 198 3.87 -4.13 -17.92
CA PRO A 198 3.50 -2.83 -17.36
C PRO A 198 3.08 -2.93 -15.88
N MET A 199 2.90 -4.14 -15.33
CA MET A 199 2.36 -4.39 -13.99
C MET A 199 3.07 -3.57 -12.90
N GLY A 200 4.41 -3.50 -12.94
CA GLY A 200 5.17 -2.74 -11.96
C GLY A 200 4.83 -1.24 -11.96
N ILE A 201 4.77 -0.65 -13.16
CA ILE A 201 4.43 0.77 -13.37
C ILE A 201 3.00 1.04 -12.94
N LEU A 202 2.05 0.19 -13.35
CA LEU A 202 0.63 0.33 -13.00
C LEU A 202 0.42 0.22 -11.48
N LEU A 203 1.02 -0.77 -10.84
CA LEU A 203 0.96 -0.94 -9.39
C LEU A 203 1.56 0.26 -8.64
N PHE A 204 2.68 0.81 -9.13
CA PHE A 204 3.26 2.01 -8.54
C PHE A 204 2.36 3.23 -8.67
N ARG A 205 1.69 3.39 -9.82
CA ARG A 205 0.75 4.49 -10.04
C ARG A 205 -0.42 4.41 -9.04
N GLU A 206 -1.02 3.24 -8.87
CA GLU A 206 -2.12 3.06 -7.91
C GLU A 206 -1.66 3.25 -6.45
N ALA A 207 -0.48 2.74 -6.09
CA ALA A 207 0.10 2.95 -4.76
C ALA A 207 0.43 4.44 -4.49
N SER A 208 0.88 5.16 -5.52
CA SER A 208 1.17 6.60 -5.45
C SER A 208 -0.11 7.42 -5.28
N LYS A 209 -1.16 7.12 -6.04
CA LYS A 209 -2.50 7.73 -5.87
C LYS A 209 -3.01 7.54 -4.44
N LEU A 210 -2.90 6.32 -3.90
CA LEU A 210 -3.30 6.03 -2.52
C LEU A 210 -2.56 6.92 -1.51
N ILE A 211 -1.24 7.01 -1.62
CA ILE A 211 -0.41 7.84 -0.74
C ILE A 211 -0.82 9.31 -0.87
N CYS A 212 -1.05 9.80 -2.08
CA CYS A 212 -1.47 11.18 -2.32
C CYS A 212 -2.85 11.48 -1.72
N ILE A 213 -3.83 10.61 -1.92
CA ILE A 213 -5.19 10.75 -1.34
C ILE A 213 -5.10 10.80 0.19
N TYR A 214 -4.47 9.79 0.79
CA TYR A 214 -4.35 9.72 2.25
C TYR A 214 -3.52 10.87 2.81
N GLY A 215 -2.37 11.16 2.19
CA GLY A 215 -1.43 12.19 2.59
C GLY A 215 -2.03 13.59 2.60
N ASN A 216 -2.76 13.96 1.54
CA ASN A 216 -3.43 15.26 1.49
C ASN A 216 -4.48 15.43 2.59
N ARG A 217 -5.20 14.36 2.96
CA ARG A 217 -6.19 14.41 4.04
C ARG A 217 -5.54 14.48 5.43
N ILE A 218 -4.53 13.64 5.67
CA ILE A 218 -3.92 13.50 7.00
C ILE A 218 -3.05 14.71 7.40
N LEU A 219 -2.49 15.43 6.42
CA LEU A 219 -1.69 16.64 6.67
C LEU A 219 -2.52 17.75 7.33
N HIS A 220 -3.82 17.82 7.05
CA HIS A 220 -4.74 18.82 7.60
C HIS A 220 -5.49 18.32 8.83
N GLN A 221 -5.28 17.06 9.23
CA GLN A 221 -6.00 16.47 10.35
C GLN A 221 -5.39 16.89 11.69
N GLU A 222 -6.17 17.60 12.49
CA GLU A 222 -5.85 17.87 13.89
C GLU A 222 -6.15 16.63 14.75
N VAL A 223 -5.18 16.22 15.57
CA VAL A 223 -5.30 15.02 16.38
C VAL A 223 -4.78 15.29 17.79
N PRO A 224 -5.57 14.99 18.84
CA PRO A 224 -5.10 15.06 20.23
C PRO A 224 -3.88 14.15 20.46
N ARG A 225 -2.95 14.59 21.32
CA ARG A 225 -1.68 13.88 21.55
C ARG A 225 -1.87 12.41 21.96
N GLU A 226 -2.88 12.13 22.78
CA GLU A 226 -3.24 10.79 23.27
C GLU A 226 -3.60 9.80 22.15
N ARG A 227 -4.18 10.30 21.05
CA ARG A 227 -4.62 9.48 19.91
C ARG A 227 -3.75 9.69 18.67
N LEU A 228 -2.66 10.45 18.80
CA LEU A 228 -1.79 10.83 17.69
C LEU A 228 -1.27 9.63 16.91
N TYR A 229 -0.79 8.61 17.61
CA TYR A 229 -0.25 7.42 16.95
C TYR A 229 -1.29 6.65 16.13
N PRO A 230 -2.41 6.16 16.71
CA PRO A 230 -3.38 5.37 15.97
C PRO A 230 -4.12 6.16 14.87
N MET A 231 -4.33 7.47 15.07
CA MET A 231 -5.06 8.33 14.11
C MET A 231 -4.18 8.81 12.95
N ARG A 232 -2.89 9.05 13.19
CA ARG A 232 -2.02 9.72 12.21
C ARG A 232 -0.71 9.00 11.97
N LEU A 233 0.14 8.87 12.99
CA LEU A 233 1.53 8.41 12.78
C LEU A 233 1.60 6.98 12.24
N LYS A 234 0.68 6.10 12.64
CA LYS A 234 0.63 4.73 12.15
C LYS A 234 0.32 4.66 10.65
N GLY A 235 -0.59 5.48 10.15
CA GLY A 235 -0.90 5.53 8.72
C GLY A 235 0.27 6.08 7.92
N ILE A 236 0.89 7.17 8.40
CA ILE A 236 2.10 7.75 7.80
C ILE A 236 3.25 6.71 7.74
N ALA A 237 3.47 5.95 8.81
CA ALA A 237 4.48 4.90 8.83
C ALA A 237 4.22 3.81 7.76
N ILE A 238 2.95 3.51 7.48
CA ILE A 238 2.61 2.56 6.41
C ILE A 238 2.82 3.19 5.03
N CYS A 239 2.50 4.48 4.81
CA CYS A 239 2.83 5.18 3.57
C CYS A 239 4.34 5.17 3.29
N PHE A 240 5.16 5.38 4.32
CA PHE A 240 6.63 5.26 4.19
C PHE A 240 7.05 3.86 3.79
N LEU A 241 6.42 2.82 4.36
CA LEU A 241 6.68 1.44 4.00
C LEU A 241 6.27 1.13 2.55
N ILE A 242 5.10 1.62 2.10
CA ILE A 242 4.63 1.46 0.71
C ILE A 242 5.68 2.04 -0.24
N LEU A 243 6.03 3.32 -0.08
CA LEU A 243 6.98 3.97 -0.98
C LEU A 243 8.37 3.29 -0.93
N LYS A 244 8.87 2.95 0.26
CA LYS A 244 10.15 2.25 0.43
C LYS A 244 10.16 0.91 -0.30
N ASN A 245 9.06 0.15 -0.26
CA ASN A 245 8.97 -1.14 -0.94
C ASN A 245 8.81 -0.99 -2.46
N SER A 246 8.14 0.07 -2.90
CA SER A 246 8.00 0.37 -4.31
C SER A 246 9.32 0.78 -4.97
N LEU A 247 10.06 1.70 -4.35
CA LEU A 247 11.34 2.17 -4.88
C LEU A 247 12.44 1.11 -4.73
N GLY A 248 12.54 0.49 -3.55
CA GLY A 248 13.56 -0.53 -3.28
C GLY A 248 13.25 -1.93 -3.84
N GLY A 249 12.13 -2.09 -4.58
CA GLY A 249 11.68 -3.37 -5.11
C GLY A 249 12.29 -3.76 -6.46
N ASN A 250 12.99 -2.83 -7.13
CA ASN A 250 13.62 -3.01 -8.45
C ASN A 250 12.70 -3.53 -9.57
N TYR A 251 11.38 -3.32 -9.43
CA TYR A 251 10.38 -3.74 -10.42
C TYR A 251 9.78 -2.57 -11.21
N VAL A 252 10.17 -1.34 -10.90
CA VAL A 252 9.74 -0.11 -11.61
C VAL A 252 10.95 0.73 -11.96
N ASN A 253 11.10 1.08 -13.23
CA ASN A 253 12.04 2.11 -13.63
C ASN A 253 11.37 3.49 -13.51
N CYS A 254 11.70 4.21 -12.44
CA CYS A 254 11.12 5.53 -12.17
C CYS A 254 11.44 6.59 -13.25
N GLY A 255 12.49 6.38 -14.06
CA GLY A 255 12.81 7.28 -15.17
C GLY A 255 11.74 7.33 -16.26
N VAL A 256 10.92 6.27 -16.36
CA VAL A 256 9.82 6.16 -17.32
C VAL A 256 8.78 7.27 -17.10
N PHE A 257 8.46 7.63 -15.86
CA PHE A 257 7.47 8.67 -15.57
C PHE A 257 7.87 10.02 -16.17
N LYS A 258 9.14 10.41 -15.98
CA LYS A 258 9.67 11.64 -16.55
C LYS A 258 9.73 11.61 -18.09
N LEU A 259 10.05 10.47 -18.68
CA LEU A 259 10.12 10.31 -20.14
C LEU A 259 8.75 10.49 -20.82
N TYR A 260 7.67 10.07 -20.16
CA TYR A 260 6.30 10.17 -20.70
C TYR A 260 5.52 11.38 -20.17
N GLY A 261 6.15 12.28 -19.40
CA GLY A 261 5.47 13.44 -18.81
C GLY A 261 4.43 13.07 -17.74
N ASP A 262 4.57 11.90 -17.10
CA ASP A 262 3.73 11.45 -16.00
C ASP A 262 4.29 11.98 -14.67
N ASP A 263 3.46 12.70 -13.91
CA ASP A 263 3.83 13.38 -12.67
C ASP A 263 3.72 12.48 -11.43
N THR A 264 3.36 11.20 -11.59
CA THR A 264 3.11 10.24 -10.49
C THR A 264 4.25 10.25 -9.46
N LEU A 265 5.50 10.17 -9.92
CA LEU A 265 6.67 10.13 -9.04
C LEU A 265 6.86 11.45 -8.28
N ASP A 266 6.74 12.58 -8.97
CA ASP A 266 6.93 13.90 -8.35
C ASP A 266 5.83 14.20 -7.33
N SER A 267 4.59 13.87 -7.67
CA SER A 267 3.41 14.00 -6.81
C SER A 267 3.54 13.18 -5.53
N VAL A 268 3.91 11.90 -5.62
CA VAL A 268 4.05 11.05 -4.41
C VAL A 268 5.24 11.48 -3.54
N LEU A 269 6.36 11.85 -4.16
CA LEU A 269 7.52 12.33 -3.44
C LEU A 269 7.18 13.62 -2.67
N ASN A 270 6.52 14.59 -3.32
CA ASN A 270 6.07 15.85 -2.69
C ASN A 270 5.18 15.62 -1.45
N ILE A 271 4.23 14.69 -1.53
CA ILE A 271 3.40 14.35 -0.38
C ILE A 271 4.23 13.70 0.73
N ILE A 272 5.09 12.75 0.39
CA ILE A 272 5.94 12.04 1.35
C ILE A 272 6.88 13.01 2.07
N ALA A 273 7.43 13.97 1.36
CA ALA A 273 8.23 15.05 1.90
C ALA A 273 7.48 15.86 2.96
N LYS A 274 6.27 16.31 2.64
CA LYS A 274 5.41 17.02 3.60
C LYS A 274 5.16 16.15 4.83
N LEU A 275 4.85 14.86 4.64
CA LEU A 275 4.65 13.91 5.74
C LEU A 275 5.90 13.76 6.61
N ILE A 276 7.09 13.59 6.02
CA ILE A 276 8.38 13.54 6.73
C ILE A 276 8.55 14.78 7.61
N LEU A 277 8.26 15.97 7.08
CA LEU A 277 8.41 17.24 7.79
C LEU A 277 7.40 17.42 8.95
N THR A 278 6.31 16.65 8.98
CA THR A 278 5.35 16.64 10.10
C THR A 278 5.76 15.76 11.28
N ILE A 279 6.76 14.88 11.10
CA ILE A 279 7.19 13.96 12.15
C ILE A 279 8.15 14.66 13.10
N GLU A 280 7.79 14.69 14.39
CA GLU A 280 8.65 15.28 15.41
C GLU A 280 9.67 14.28 15.95
N GLN A 281 10.84 14.76 16.40
CA GLN A 281 11.88 13.88 16.95
C GLN A 281 11.40 13.08 18.17
N ARG A 282 10.54 13.66 19.02
CA ARG A 282 9.96 12.96 20.16
C ARG A 282 9.14 11.74 19.75
N ASP A 283 8.43 11.82 18.61
CA ASP A 283 7.60 10.73 18.09
C ASP A 283 8.46 9.55 17.62
N LEU A 284 9.63 9.84 17.04
CA LEU A 284 10.59 8.81 16.62
C LEU A 284 11.20 8.05 17.81
N ILE A 285 11.34 8.71 18.96
CA ILE A 285 11.84 8.09 20.19
C ILE A 285 10.71 7.26 20.84
N GLU A 286 9.50 7.82 20.90
CA GLU A 286 8.34 7.20 21.56
C GLU A 286 7.80 5.98 20.79
N TYR A 287 7.84 6.00 19.46
CA TYR A 287 7.21 4.97 18.60
C TYR A 287 8.23 4.24 17.71
N PRO A 288 8.78 3.09 18.15
CA PRO A 288 9.81 2.36 17.40
C PRO A 288 9.40 1.94 15.98
N LYS A 289 8.14 1.56 15.77
CA LYS A 289 7.64 1.17 14.44
C LYS A 289 7.62 2.34 13.45
N LEU A 290 7.31 3.54 13.92
CA LEU A 290 7.41 4.77 13.13
C LEU A 290 8.87 5.05 12.79
N SER A 291 9.75 4.98 13.79
CA SER A 291 11.20 5.17 13.64
C SER A 291 11.80 4.26 12.57
N THR A 292 11.52 2.95 12.64
CA THR A 292 11.97 1.98 11.63
C THR A 292 11.46 2.34 10.23
N ALA A 293 10.18 2.68 10.08
CA ALA A 293 9.61 3.03 8.78
C ALA A 293 10.23 4.32 8.20
N TYR A 294 10.39 5.33 9.04
CA TYR A 294 10.98 6.63 8.70
C TYR A 294 12.41 6.49 8.20
N TYR A 295 13.28 5.84 8.97
CA TYR A 295 14.70 5.72 8.61
C TYR A 295 14.93 4.77 7.43
N ASN A 296 14.12 3.71 7.30
CA ASN A 296 14.21 2.83 6.14
C ASN A 296 13.85 3.56 4.84
N LEU A 297 12.83 4.42 4.87
CA LEU A 297 12.48 5.25 3.72
C LEU A 297 13.60 6.25 3.39
N LEU A 298 14.11 6.97 4.39
CA LEU A 298 15.20 7.93 4.16
C LEU A 298 16.45 7.26 3.56
N ASN A 299 16.81 6.07 4.06
CA ASN A 299 17.90 5.30 3.49
C ASN A 299 17.63 4.90 2.03
N CYS A 300 16.40 4.49 1.70
CA CYS A 300 16.01 4.17 0.33
C CYS A 300 16.10 5.40 -0.60
N LEU A 301 15.59 6.56 -0.16
CA LEU A 301 15.67 7.81 -0.94
C LEU A 301 17.11 8.29 -1.12
N SER A 302 17.98 8.04 -0.14
CA SER A 302 19.40 8.43 -0.21
C SER A 302 20.24 7.62 -1.19
N GLN A 303 19.70 6.50 -1.71
CA GLN A 303 20.39 5.67 -2.68
C GLN A 303 20.14 6.18 -4.11
N ASP A 304 18.87 6.36 -4.48
CA ASP A 304 18.48 6.61 -5.88
C ASP A 304 17.82 7.97 -6.12
N HIS A 305 17.51 8.73 -5.05
CA HIS A 305 16.75 9.98 -5.12
C HIS A 305 17.38 11.11 -4.27
N VAL A 306 18.71 11.18 -4.25
CA VAL A 306 19.50 12.16 -3.47
C VAL A 306 19.15 13.61 -3.80
N SER A 307 18.97 13.93 -5.08
CA SER A 307 18.58 15.27 -5.55
C SER A 307 17.27 15.72 -4.93
N TYR A 308 16.31 14.81 -4.77
CA TYR A 308 15.03 15.08 -4.13
C TYR A 308 15.20 15.41 -2.64
N LEU A 309 16.00 14.61 -1.92
CA LEU A 309 16.30 14.86 -0.51
C LEU A 309 17.01 16.21 -0.27
N GLY A 310 17.83 16.67 -1.23
CA GLY A 310 18.48 17.97 -1.17
C GLY A 310 17.51 19.16 -1.20
N CYS A 311 16.38 19.01 -1.89
CA CYS A 311 15.33 20.03 -1.98
C CYS A 311 14.46 20.09 -0.71
N LEU A 312 14.48 19.06 0.12
CA LEU A 312 13.73 18.99 1.36
C LEU A 312 14.43 19.79 2.47
N GLY A 313 14.24 21.10 2.49
CA GLY A 313 14.54 22.00 3.62
C GLY A 313 15.74 21.56 4.46
N ALA A 314 16.94 21.81 3.96
CA ALA A 314 18.23 21.29 4.46
C ALA A 314 18.49 21.49 5.97
N SER A 315 17.74 22.33 6.67
CA SER A 315 17.87 22.57 8.11
C SER A 315 17.15 21.55 8.99
N ARG A 316 15.95 21.06 8.63
CA ARG A 316 15.19 20.14 9.49
C ARG A 316 15.61 18.68 9.32
N ILE A 317 15.81 18.25 8.08
CA ILE A 317 16.26 16.88 7.78
C ILE A 317 17.70 16.66 8.28
N ARG A 318 18.57 17.66 8.18
CA ARG A 318 19.93 17.61 8.74
C ARG A 318 19.94 17.46 10.26
N LEU A 319 19.02 18.12 10.98
CA LEU A 319 18.85 17.94 12.43
C LEU A 319 18.38 16.53 12.80
N HIS A 320 17.51 15.92 11.99
CA HIS A 320 17.14 14.51 12.17
C HIS A 320 18.36 13.61 11.92
N PHE A 321 19.07 13.77 10.80
CA PHE A 321 20.24 12.95 10.46
C PHE A 321 21.38 13.08 11.47
N GLU A 322 21.74 14.29 11.92
CA GLU A 322 22.83 14.50 12.89
C GLU A 322 22.53 13.83 14.25
N LYS A 323 21.25 13.71 14.65
CA LYS A 323 20.85 13.05 15.91
C LYS A 323 20.57 11.55 15.77
N SER A 324 20.26 11.03 14.57
CA SER A 324 20.14 9.58 14.33
C SER A 324 21.46 8.84 14.55
N TYR A 325 22.59 9.48 14.25
CA TYR A 325 23.94 8.96 14.51
C TYR A 325 24.19 8.67 16.00
N LEU A 326 23.49 9.35 16.92
CA LEU A 326 23.59 9.09 18.36
C LEU A 326 22.74 7.89 18.81
N TRP A 327 21.74 7.48 18.03
CA TRP A 327 20.78 6.43 18.42
C TRP A 327 21.09 5.08 17.79
N THR A 328 21.55 5.04 16.54
CA THR A 328 21.96 3.79 15.88
C THR A 328 23.43 3.50 16.19
N GLY A 329 23.66 2.79 17.30
CA GLY A 329 24.91 2.07 17.49
C GLY A 329 25.19 1.20 16.25
N ARG A 330 26.22 1.60 15.48
CA ARG A 330 27.01 0.83 14.51
C ARG A 330 26.28 -0.16 13.58
N ILE A 331 26.49 0.13 12.28
CA ILE A 331 26.62 -0.77 11.10
C ILE A 331 25.50 -0.56 10.05
N ARG A 332 25.92 -0.07 8.87
CA ARG A 332 25.20 0.23 7.60
C ARG A 332 24.56 1.61 7.39
N PHE A 333 24.46 2.50 8.38
CA PHE A 333 23.89 3.84 8.17
C PHE A 333 24.92 4.90 7.69
N THR A 334 26.20 4.57 7.59
CA THR A 334 27.29 5.58 7.56
C THR A 334 27.88 5.89 6.18
N GLN A 335 27.88 4.93 5.24
CA GLN A 335 28.62 5.09 3.97
C GLN A 335 27.87 6.00 2.98
N ASN A 336 26.61 5.69 2.67
CA ASN A 336 25.79 6.50 1.75
C ASN A 336 25.49 7.91 2.30
N MET A 337 25.38 8.05 3.63
CA MET A 337 25.19 9.34 4.28
C MET A 337 26.43 10.23 4.23
N SER A 338 27.64 9.66 4.18
CA SER A 338 28.87 10.45 3.97
C SER A 338 28.92 11.08 2.57
N THR A 339 28.40 10.37 1.57
CA THR A 339 28.21 10.85 0.20
C THR A 339 27.11 11.89 0.16
N PHE A 340 25.94 11.61 0.75
CA PHE A 340 24.85 12.57 0.88
C PHE A 340 25.27 13.86 1.60
N ARG A 341 26.06 13.77 2.68
CA ARG A 341 26.60 14.94 3.38
C ARG A 341 27.52 15.75 2.47
N ARG A 342 28.34 15.11 1.66
CA ARG A 342 29.20 15.77 0.66
C ARG A 342 28.34 16.46 -0.39
N ASP A 343 27.31 15.78 -0.91
CA ASP A 343 26.44 16.29 -1.96
C ASP A 343 25.55 17.45 -1.47
N VAL A 344 25.01 17.37 -0.25
CA VAL A 344 24.23 18.46 0.38
C VAL A 344 25.10 19.67 0.72
N VAL A 345 26.34 19.47 1.15
CA VAL A 345 27.28 20.57 1.38
C VAL A 345 27.70 21.25 0.07
N ASN A 346 27.71 20.48 -1.03
CA ASN A 346 28.04 20.96 -2.37
C ASN A 346 26.84 21.49 -3.17
N LEU A 347 25.61 21.43 -2.63
CA LEU A 347 24.46 22.09 -3.25
C LEU A 347 24.71 23.60 -3.25
N PRO A 348 24.54 24.29 -4.41
CA PRO A 348 24.71 25.73 -4.47
C PRO A 348 23.77 26.41 -3.47
N LYS A 349 24.35 27.25 -2.60
CA LYS A 349 23.60 28.10 -1.67
C LYS A 349 22.91 29.23 -2.44
N SER A 350 21.94 28.88 -3.28
CA SER A 350 21.08 29.84 -3.95
C SER A 350 19.73 29.87 -3.24
N THR A 351 19.62 30.72 -2.23
CA THR A 351 18.34 31.30 -1.84
C THR A 351 17.93 32.30 -2.92
N ALA A 352 17.27 31.83 -3.97
CA ALA A 352 16.50 32.65 -4.89
C ALA A 352 15.40 31.80 -5.55
N ALA A 353 14.17 32.05 -5.07
CA ALA A 353 12.86 31.85 -5.70
C ALA A 353 12.74 30.91 -6.92
N PHE A 354 12.03 29.79 -6.73
CA PHE A 354 10.98 29.42 -7.69
C PHE A 354 9.77 30.29 -7.36
N SER A 355 9.67 31.46 -7.98
CA SER A 355 8.43 32.23 -8.02
C SER A 355 7.50 31.55 -9.02
N CYS A 356 6.54 30.79 -8.48
CA CYS A 356 5.24 30.62 -9.15
C CYS A 356 4.55 31.97 -9.07
N ASP A 357 4.71 32.81 -10.10
CA ASP A 357 3.79 33.90 -10.45
C ASP A 357 4.29 34.56 -11.75
N ARG A 358 3.58 34.32 -12.85
CA ARG A 358 3.40 35.34 -13.90
C ARG A 358 1.92 35.39 -14.27
N PRO A 359 1.28 36.57 -14.20
CA PRO A 359 -0.08 36.77 -14.66
C PRO A 359 -0.13 36.85 -16.20
N MET A 360 -1.31 36.56 -16.73
CA MET A 360 -1.68 36.76 -18.13
C MET A 360 -1.71 38.26 -18.54
N CYS A 361 -1.61 38.46 -19.86
CA CYS A 361 -1.95 39.64 -20.68
C CYS A 361 -0.90 40.76 -20.79
N ASP A 362 -0.20 40.82 -21.93
CA ASP A 362 -0.49 41.74 -23.04
C ASP A 362 0.71 41.81 -23.99
N GLY A 363 0.48 41.62 -25.30
CA GLY A 363 1.56 41.66 -26.29
C GLY A 363 1.10 41.37 -27.71
N GLY A 364 0.49 42.37 -28.33
CA GLY A 364 0.49 42.70 -29.77
C GLY A 364 0.62 41.57 -30.79
N PHE A 365 -0.50 41.29 -31.46
CA PHE A 365 -0.53 40.78 -32.82
C PHE A 365 -0.03 41.86 -33.79
N GLU A 366 1.03 41.57 -34.55
CA GLU A 366 1.23 42.12 -35.90
C GLU A 366 1.79 41.01 -36.83
N PRO A 367 1.41 40.99 -38.11
CA PRO A 367 1.50 39.80 -38.96
C PRO A 367 2.78 39.75 -39.80
N SER A 368 3.28 38.53 -39.97
CA SER A 368 4.38 38.19 -40.90
C SER A 368 3.93 38.26 -42.37
N GLU A 369 4.60 39.08 -43.18
CA GLU A 369 4.60 38.98 -44.65
C GLU A 369 5.51 37.82 -45.14
N PRO A 370 5.28 37.26 -46.35
CA PRO A 370 5.94 36.05 -46.81
C PRO A 370 7.19 36.36 -47.66
N GLU A 371 8.30 35.68 -47.40
CA GLU A 371 9.46 35.67 -48.30
C GLU A 371 9.24 34.73 -49.48
N SER A 372 9.22 35.32 -50.67
CA SER A 372 9.29 34.70 -51.99
C SER A 372 10.69 34.14 -52.29
N SER A 373 10.76 32.89 -52.74
CA SER A 373 11.93 32.30 -53.40
C SER A 373 12.07 32.77 -54.86
N PRO A 374 13.26 33.11 -55.38
CA PRO A 374 13.48 33.28 -56.80
C PRO A 374 14.12 32.05 -57.47
N HIS A 375 13.53 31.72 -58.63
CA HIS A 375 14.02 30.92 -59.77
C HIS A 375 14.08 29.40 -59.69
#